data_AF-A0ABD2QP59-F1
#
_entry.id   AF-A0ABD2QP59-F1
#
_cell.length_a   1.000
_cell.length_b   1.000
_cell.length_c   1.000
_cell.angle_alpha   90.00
_cell.angle_beta   90.00
_cell.angle_gamma   90.00
#
_symmetry.space_group_name_H-M   'P 1'
#
loop_
_entity.id
_entity.type
_entity.pdbx_description
1 polymer ?
#
loop_
_entity_poly.entity_id
_entity_poly.type
_entity_poly.pdbx_seq_one_letter_code
_entity_poly.pdbx_strand_id
1 'polypeptide(L)'
;MLKDSFQQLGKMYDQVSQAHVAQENLTEADALIETLREYEGINSQLGKLSSLAKSTTQLLEEGNKAVTENKMSYDENEQLREKSTVIGRSVMAEFHHLAESRHYDWAVRVQSYLQEKANFYREISQMYERTAQVFGQTVQNPTE
;
A
#
# COMPACT_ATOMS: atom_id res chain seq x y z
N MET A 1 29.31 40.60 7.17
CA MET A 1 27.97 40.16 7.66
C MET A 1 26.92 39.93 6.56
N LEU A 2 26.42 40.94 5.83
CA LEU A 2 25.31 40.73 4.87
C LEU A 2 25.66 39.77 3.70
N LYS A 3 26.87 39.91 3.15
CA LYS A 3 27.40 38.98 2.12
C LYS A 3 27.42 37.54 2.62
N ASP A 4 27.79 37.34 3.89
CA ASP A 4 27.86 36.02 4.52
C ASP A 4 26.45 35.43 4.71
N SER A 5 25.46 36.26 5.05
CA SER A 5 24.04 35.86 5.11
C SER A 5 23.52 35.41 3.74
N PHE A 6 23.84 36.12 2.66
CA PHE A 6 23.49 35.68 1.30
C PHE A 6 24.22 34.42 0.86
N GLN A 7 25.47 34.23 1.29
CA GLN A 7 26.18 32.98 1.03
C GLN A 7 25.54 31.80 1.79
N GLN A 8 25.05 32.02 3.01
CA GLN A 8 24.29 31.01 3.76
C GLN A 8 22.92 30.73 3.11
N LEU A 9 22.26 31.74 2.55
CA LEU A 9 21.03 31.56 1.78
C LEU A 9 21.25 30.63 0.58
N GLY A 10 22.33 30.83 -0.17
CA GLY A 10 22.69 29.95 -1.29
C GLY A 10 22.91 28.50 -0.84
N LYS A 11 23.70 28.31 0.22
CA LYS A 11 23.94 26.97 0.81
C LYS A 11 22.65 26.30 1.29
N MET A 12 21.71 27.06 1.85
CA MET A 12 20.42 26.51 2.28
C MET A 12 19.63 25.98 1.08
N TYR A 13 19.56 26.72 -0.03
CA TYR A 13 18.88 26.22 -1.23
C TYR A 13 19.59 24.99 -1.81
N ASP A 14 20.92 24.92 -1.77
CA ASP A 14 21.67 23.72 -2.16
C ASP A 14 21.30 22.52 -1.25
N GLN A 15 21.20 22.73 0.06
CA GLN A 15 20.78 21.70 1.03
C GLN A 15 19.34 21.26 0.81
N VAL A 16 18.42 22.19 0.55
CA VAL A 16 17.02 21.88 0.22
C VAL A 16 16.94 21.05 -1.06
N SER A 17 17.72 21.40 -2.09
CA SER A 17 17.79 20.62 -3.33
C SER A 17 18.31 19.20 -3.08
N GLN A 18 19.41 19.07 -2.31
CA GLN A 18 19.96 17.77 -1.94
C GLN A 18 18.97 16.93 -1.12
N ALA A 19 18.20 17.56 -0.21
CA ALA A 19 17.18 16.87 0.58
C ALA A 19 16.06 16.30 -0.30
N HIS A 20 15.61 17.05 -1.32
CA HIS A 20 14.61 16.53 -2.27
C HIS A 20 15.16 15.36 -3.08
N VAL A 21 16.39 15.46 -3.59
CA VAL A 21 17.05 14.34 -4.30
C VAL A 21 17.22 13.13 -3.39
N ALA A 22 17.60 13.32 -2.12
CA ALA A 22 17.73 12.23 -1.16
C ALA A 22 16.37 11.57 -0.85
N GLN A 23 15.30 12.36 -0.75
CA GLN A 23 13.95 11.84 -0.53
C GLN A 23 13.44 11.01 -1.71
N GLU A 24 13.76 11.38 -2.95
CA GLU A 24 13.44 10.55 -4.13
C GLU A 24 14.14 9.19 -4.10
N ASN A 25 15.21 9.04 -3.33
CA ASN A 25 15.99 7.81 -3.21
C ASN A 25 15.68 7.01 -1.93
N LEU A 26 14.74 7.45 -1.07
CA LEU A 26 14.49 6.84 0.23
C LEU A 26 13.00 6.46 0.46
N THR A 27 12.82 5.14 0.49
CA THR A 27 12.15 4.30 1.51
C THR A 27 10.63 4.17 1.51
N GLU A 28 9.82 5.10 2.04
CA GLU A 28 8.40 4.78 2.27
C GLU A 28 7.52 4.95 1.02
N ALA A 29 7.87 5.84 0.11
CA ALA A 29 7.16 5.98 -1.17
C ALA A 29 7.31 4.72 -2.03
N ASP A 30 8.53 4.18 -2.11
CA ASP A 30 8.81 2.94 -2.82
C ASP A 30 8.14 1.74 -2.15
N ALA A 31 8.15 1.68 -0.81
CA ALA A 31 7.44 0.63 -0.07
C ALA A 31 5.92 0.67 -0.32
N LEU A 32 5.32 1.86 -0.46
CA LEU A 32 3.92 2.03 -0.82
C LEU A 32 3.65 1.56 -2.26
N ILE A 33 4.52 1.90 -3.20
CA ILE A 33 4.43 1.45 -4.61
C ILE A 33 4.59 -0.07 -4.71
N GLU A 34 5.50 -0.66 -3.94
CA GLU A 34 5.70 -2.11 -3.94
C GLU A 34 4.48 -2.82 -3.35
N THR A 35 3.92 -2.30 -2.26
CA THR A 35 2.64 -2.80 -1.71
C THR A 35 1.53 -2.72 -2.75
N LEU A 36 1.43 -1.63 -3.52
CA LEU A 36 0.46 -1.51 -4.61
C LEU A 36 0.64 -2.62 -5.66
N ARG A 37 1.89 -2.88 -6.09
CA ARG A 37 2.21 -3.92 -7.07
C ARG A 37 1.90 -5.33 -6.56
N GLU A 38 2.20 -5.62 -5.30
CA GLU A 38 1.84 -6.88 -4.65
C GLU A 38 0.32 -7.10 -4.70
N TYR A 39 -0.46 -6.08 -4.32
CA TYR A 39 -1.92 -6.16 -4.36
C TYR A 39 -2.50 -6.21 -5.77
N GLU A 40 -1.85 -5.59 -6.77
CA GLU A 40 -2.20 -5.76 -8.19
C GLU A 40 -2.04 -7.23 -8.61
N GLY A 41 -0.92 -7.86 -8.23
CA GLY A 41 -0.67 -9.28 -8.44
C GLY A 41 -1.73 -10.17 -7.79
N ILE A 42 -2.08 -9.91 -6.52
CA ILE A 42 -3.13 -10.65 -5.80
C ILE A 42 -4.48 -10.47 -6.49
N ASN A 43 -4.86 -9.23 -6.82
CA ASN A 43 -6.13 -8.91 -7.46
C ASN A 43 -6.29 -9.62 -8.82
N SER A 44 -5.19 -9.80 -9.57
CA SER A 44 -5.20 -10.55 -10.83
C SER A 44 -5.62 -12.02 -10.66
N GLN A 45 -5.40 -12.61 -9.47
CA GLN A 45 -5.76 -14.00 -9.19
C GLN A 45 -7.18 -14.15 -8.61
N LEU A 46 -7.76 -13.09 -8.03
CA LEU A 46 -9.11 -13.14 -7.45
C LEU A 46 -10.19 -13.55 -8.45
N GLY A 47 -10.04 -13.15 -9.72
CA GLY A 47 -10.94 -13.56 -10.79
C GLY A 47 -10.95 -15.08 -11.03
N LYS A 48 -9.80 -15.75 -10.84
CA LYS A 48 -9.68 -17.21 -10.95
C LYS A 48 -10.31 -17.90 -9.76
N LEU A 49 -10.10 -17.40 -8.53
CA LEU A 49 -10.73 -17.93 -7.31
C LEU A 49 -12.26 -17.81 -7.36
N SER A 50 -12.77 -16.67 -7.81
CA SER A 50 -14.22 -16.48 -8.00
C SER A 50 -14.78 -17.43 -9.06
N SER A 51 -14.05 -17.61 -10.18
CA SER A 51 -14.45 -18.56 -11.22
C SER A 51 -14.48 -20.01 -10.71
N LEU A 52 -13.48 -20.40 -9.90
CA LEU A 52 -13.46 -21.72 -9.27
C LEU A 52 -14.70 -21.94 -8.40
N ALA A 53 -15.04 -21.00 -7.52
CA ALA A 53 -16.24 -21.10 -6.69
C ALA A 53 -17.53 -21.20 -7.53
N LYS A 54 -17.64 -20.42 -8.62
CA LYS A 54 -18.77 -20.50 -9.55
C LYS A 54 -18.88 -21.86 -10.22
N SER A 55 -17.78 -22.39 -10.74
CA SER A 55 -17.73 -23.71 -11.37
C SER A 55 -18.07 -24.82 -10.39
N THR A 56 -17.62 -24.72 -9.13
CA THR A 56 -17.99 -25.66 -8.07
C THR A 56 -19.50 -25.64 -7.77
N THR A 57 -20.13 -24.47 -7.74
CA THR A 57 -21.59 -24.35 -7.59
C THR A 57 -22.34 -24.94 -8.79
N GLN A 58 -21.89 -24.67 -10.01
CA GLN A 58 -22.48 -25.26 -11.21
C GLN A 58 -22.40 -26.78 -11.21
N LEU A 59 -21.25 -27.35 -10.82
CA LEU A 59 -21.08 -28.80 -10.68
C LEU A 59 -22.05 -29.41 -9.65
N LEU A 60 -22.38 -28.68 -8.57
CA LEU A 60 -23.37 -29.15 -7.60
C LEU A 60 -24.79 -29.19 -8.19
N GLU A 61 -25.16 -28.16 -8.94
CA GLU A 61 -26.46 -28.11 -9.62
C GLU A 61 -26.59 -29.24 -10.66
N GLU A 62 -25.53 -29.46 -11.44
CA GLU A 62 -25.44 -30.55 -12.41
C GLU A 62 -25.49 -31.93 -11.76
N GLY A 63 -24.78 -32.13 -10.63
CA GLY A 63 -24.82 -33.36 -9.85
C GLY A 63 -26.21 -33.69 -9.33
N ASN A 64 -26.90 -32.70 -8.74
CA ASN A 64 -28.29 -32.86 -8.28
C ASN A 64 -29.25 -33.23 -9.43
N LYS A 65 -29.06 -32.61 -10.60
CA LYS A 65 -29.83 -32.95 -11.80
C LYS A 65 -29.53 -34.36 -12.29
N ALA A 66 -28.26 -34.79 -12.29
CA ALA A 66 -27.86 -36.12 -12.71
C ALA A 66 -28.45 -37.23 -11.83
N VAL A 67 -28.57 -36.99 -10.52
CA VAL A 67 -29.28 -37.90 -9.60
C VAL A 67 -30.75 -38.01 -9.97
N THR A 68 -31.41 -36.88 -10.24
CA THR A 68 -32.83 -36.83 -10.64
C THR A 68 -33.08 -37.59 -11.95
N GLU A 69 -32.11 -37.55 -12.87
CA GLU A 69 -32.14 -38.26 -14.15
C GLU A 69 -31.67 -39.73 -14.05
N ASN A 70 -31.37 -40.24 -12.85
CA ASN A 70 -30.78 -41.57 -12.60
C ASN A 70 -29.45 -41.82 -13.34
N LYS A 71 -28.70 -40.75 -13.65
CA LYS A 71 -27.37 -40.79 -14.28
C LYS A 71 -26.21 -40.79 -13.29
N MET A 72 -26.51 -40.55 -12.01
CA MET A 72 -25.55 -40.52 -10.90
C MET A 72 -26.23 -41.13 -9.66
N SER A 73 -25.47 -41.87 -8.85
CA SER A 73 -25.99 -42.38 -7.58
C SER A 73 -26.03 -41.28 -6.51
N TYR A 74 -26.88 -41.47 -5.50
CA TYR A 74 -26.98 -40.55 -4.37
C TYR A 74 -25.64 -40.41 -3.63
N ASP A 75 -24.96 -41.53 -3.36
CA ASP A 75 -23.67 -41.55 -2.65
C ASP A 75 -22.56 -40.82 -3.42
N GLU A 76 -22.54 -40.92 -4.75
CA GLU A 76 -21.59 -40.16 -5.59
C GLU A 76 -21.85 -38.65 -5.52
N ASN A 77 -23.13 -38.24 -5.53
CA ASN A 77 -23.50 -36.83 -5.41
C ASN A 77 -23.25 -36.27 -4.00
N GLU A 78 -23.40 -37.11 -2.97
CA GLU A 78 -23.04 -36.79 -1.59
C GLU A 78 -21.55 -36.43 -1.49
N GLN A 79 -20.67 -37.28 -2.02
CA GLN A 79 -19.23 -37.03 -2.04
C GLN A 79 -18.86 -35.78 -2.85
N LEU A 80 -19.55 -35.54 -3.98
CA LEU A 80 -19.38 -34.31 -4.74
C LEU A 80 -19.74 -33.08 -3.89
N ARG A 81 -20.85 -33.15 -3.14
CA ARG A 81 -21.28 -32.06 -2.25
C ARG A 81 -20.30 -31.77 -1.13
N GLU A 82 -19.75 -32.79 -0.50
CA GLU A 82 -18.74 -32.62 0.55
C GLU A 82 -17.50 -31.89 0.00
N LYS A 83 -16.95 -32.37 -1.13
CA LYS A 83 -15.79 -31.76 -1.79
C LYS A 83 -16.06 -30.32 -2.19
N SER A 84 -17.21 -30.05 -2.79
CA SER A 84 -17.62 -28.71 -3.20
C SER A 84 -17.79 -27.76 -2.00
N THR A 85 -18.30 -28.28 -0.88
CA THR A 85 -18.41 -27.51 0.38
C THR A 85 -17.05 -27.12 0.91
N VAL A 86 -16.07 -28.04 0.87
CA VAL A 86 -14.69 -27.75 1.28
C VAL A 86 -14.09 -26.65 0.39
N ILE A 87 -14.22 -26.77 -0.93
CA ILE A 87 -13.72 -25.76 -1.88
C ILE A 87 -14.36 -24.40 -1.60
N GLY A 88 -15.69 -24.34 -1.48
CA GLY A 88 -16.42 -23.10 -1.21
C GLY A 88 -15.98 -22.44 0.11
N ARG A 89 -15.83 -23.22 1.18
CA ARG A 89 -15.34 -22.71 2.47
C ARG A 89 -13.91 -22.21 2.39
N SER A 90 -13.02 -22.91 1.70
CA SER A 90 -11.63 -22.48 1.50
C SER A 90 -11.54 -21.17 0.72
N VAL A 91 -12.33 -21.01 -0.36
CA VAL A 91 -12.37 -19.77 -1.13
C VAL A 91 -12.89 -18.61 -0.27
N MET A 92 -13.95 -18.82 0.53
CA MET A 92 -14.48 -17.80 1.43
C MET A 92 -13.49 -17.40 2.52
N ALA A 93 -12.77 -18.37 3.09
CA ALA A 93 -11.72 -18.11 4.08
C ALA A 93 -10.58 -17.27 3.48
N GLU A 94 -10.18 -17.56 2.24
CA GLU A 94 -9.16 -16.78 1.55
C GLU A 94 -9.60 -15.34 1.29
N PHE A 95 -10.85 -15.13 0.82
CA PHE A 95 -11.39 -13.78 0.65
C PHE A 95 -11.45 -12.99 1.96
N HIS A 96 -11.79 -13.66 3.06
CA HIS A 96 -11.80 -13.04 4.39
C HIS A 96 -10.39 -12.62 4.81
N HIS A 97 -9.44 -13.54 4.73
CA HIS A 97 -8.03 -13.27 5.05
C HIS A 97 -7.47 -12.12 4.20
N LEU A 98 -7.74 -12.11 2.90
CA LEU A 98 -7.30 -11.03 2.01
C LEU A 98 -7.94 -9.68 2.33
N ALA A 99 -9.19 -9.66 2.79
CA ALA A 99 -9.86 -8.43 3.20
C ALA A 99 -9.25 -7.86 4.49
N GLU A 100 -8.98 -8.71 5.47
CA GLU A 100 -8.36 -8.32 6.75
C GLU A 100 -6.92 -7.82 6.55
N SER A 101 -6.10 -8.59 5.82
CA SER A 101 -4.70 -8.25 5.54
C SER A 101 -4.60 -6.94 4.76
N ARG A 102 -5.49 -6.73 3.77
CA ARG A 102 -5.55 -5.48 3.00
C ARG A 102 -5.77 -4.27 3.88
N HIS A 103 -6.74 -4.34 4.79
CA HIS A 103 -7.03 -3.20 5.65
C HIS A 103 -5.81 -2.82 6.51
N TYR A 104 -5.15 -3.81 7.11
CA TYR A 104 -3.98 -3.60 7.94
C TYR A 104 -2.80 -3.05 7.15
N ASP A 105 -2.45 -3.69 6.03
CA ASP A 105 -1.28 -3.31 5.23
C ASP A 105 -1.39 -1.89 4.70
N TRP A 106 -2.56 -1.50 4.17
CA TRP A 106 -2.77 -0.13 3.68
C TRP A 106 -2.72 0.89 4.81
N ALA A 107 -3.31 0.59 5.96
CA ALA A 107 -3.29 1.50 7.10
C ALA A 107 -1.85 1.78 7.56
N VAL A 108 -1.04 0.73 7.70
CA VAL A 108 0.37 0.85 8.13
C VAL A 108 1.20 1.57 7.08
N ARG A 109 1.11 1.18 5.80
CA ARG A 109 1.93 1.76 4.73
C ARG A 109 1.63 3.22 4.47
N VAL A 110 0.35 3.59 4.42
CA VAL A 110 -0.05 5.00 4.25
C VAL A 110 0.36 5.83 5.46
N GLN A 111 0.23 5.28 6.68
CA GLN A 111 0.69 5.96 7.88
C GLN A 111 2.19 6.26 7.83
N SER A 112 3.03 5.26 7.55
CA SER A 112 4.48 5.44 7.46
C SER A 112 4.88 6.46 6.40
N TYR A 113 4.29 6.38 5.20
CA TYR A 113 4.51 7.34 4.13
C TYR A 113 4.18 8.78 4.56
N LEU A 114 3.01 8.99 5.18
CA LEU A 114 2.60 10.32 5.64
C LEU A 114 3.50 10.85 6.76
N GLN A 115 3.95 9.99 7.67
CA GLN A 115 4.89 10.37 8.73
C GLN A 115 6.25 10.78 8.15
N GLU A 116 6.78 10.04 7.18
CA GLU A 116 8.02 10.39 6.50
C GLU A 116 7.90 11.73 5.77
N LYS A 117 6.80 11.95 5.02
CA LYS A 117 6.53 13.23 4.34
C LYS A 117 6.41 14.39 5.33
N ALA A 118 5.72 14.19 6.45
CA ALA A 118 5.59 15.22 7.48
C ALA A 118 6.95 15.58 8.11
N ASN A 119 7.81 14.59 8.35
CA ASN A 119 9.15 14.82 8.88
C ASN A 119 10.03 15.58 7.87
N PHE A 120 10.00 15.15 6.61
CA PHE A 120 10.72 15.83 5.53
C PHE A 120 10.37 17.32 5.44
N TYR A 121 9.09 17.66 5.33
CA TYR A 121 8.69 19.08 5.23
C TYR A 121 9.01 19.87 6.50
N ARG A 122 9.02 19.22 7.67
CA ARG A 122 9.47 19.86 8.91
C ARG A 122 10.96 20.19 8.87
N GLU A 123 11.79 19.30 8.35
CA GLU A 123 13.22 19.56 8.17
C GLU A 123 13.46 20.74 7.21
N ILE A 124 12.75 20.77 6.08
CA ILE A 124 12.80 21.89 5.14
C ILE A 124 12.38 23.20 5.82
N SER A 125 11.28 23.20 6.58
CA SER A 125 10.84 24.37 7.35
C SER A 125 11.93 24.88 8.30
N GLN A 126 12.58 23.97 9.03
CA GLN A 126 13.66 24.33 9.95
C GLN A 126 14.87 24.94 9.22
N MET A 127 15.19 24.48 8.00
CA MET A 127 16.25 25.08 7.20
C MET A 127 15.92 26.54 6.86
N TYR A 128 14.69 26.82 6.42
CA TYR A 128 14.24 28.18 6.16
C TYR A 128 14.24 29.06 7.41
N GLU A 129 13.75 28.56 8.55
CA GLU A 129 13.73 29.27 9.82
C GLU A 129 15.14 29.66 10.28
N ARG A 130 16.11 28.73 10.21
CA ARG A 130 17.51 29.00 10.57
C ARG A 130 18.10 30.10 9.68
N THR A 131 17.88 30.04 8.37
CA THR A 131 18.37 31.07 7.46
C THR A 131 17.68 32.42 7.72
N ALA A 132 16.37 32.44 8.00
CA ALA A 132 15.67 33.66 8.35
C ALA A 132 16.22 34.31 9.64
N GLN A 133 16.55 33.51 10.66
CA GLN A 133 17.18 33.99 11.89
C GLN A 133 18.54 34.65 11.64
N VAL A 134 19.35 34.09 10.72
CA VAL A 134 20.64 34.69 10.32
C VAL A 134 20.43 36.08 9.74
N PHE A 135 19.43 36.28 8.87
CA PHE A 135 19.11 37.61 8.36
C PHE A 135 18.56 38.54 9.44
N GLY A 136 17.74 38.03 10.37
CA GLY A 136 17.26 38.79 11.52
C GLY A 136 18.40 39.34 12.40
N GLN A 137 19.44 38.53 12.63
CA GLN A 137 20.65 38.94 13.37
C GLN A 137 21.46 39.99 12.61
N THR A 138 21.60 39.85 11.29
CA THR A 138 22.27 40.85 10.43
C THR A 138 21.54 42.20 10.44
N VAL A 139 20.21 42.21 10.56
CA VAL A 139 19.42 43.44 10.70
C VAL A 139 19.61 44.09 12.07
N GLN A 140 19.76 43.29 13.13
CA GLN A 140 19.96 43.78 14.50
C GLN A 140 21.37 44.32 14.78
N ASN A 141 22.39 43.89 14.03
CA ASN A 141 23.77 44.37 14.11
C ASN A 141 24.27 44.91 12.76
N PRO A 142 23.93 46.17 12.38
CA PRO A 142 24.23 46.70 11.05
C PRO A 142 25.70 47.11 10.83
N THR A 143 26.55 47.06 11.86
CA THR A 143 27.87 47.73 11.87
C THR A 143 29.01 46.75 12.14
N GLU A 144 29.60 46.27 11.04
CA GLU A 144 31.04 46.09 10.71
C GLU A 144 31.18 45.33 9.37
#